data_AF-A0A1F6FIF0-F1
#
_entry.id   AF-A0A1F6FIF0-F1
#
_cell.length_a   1.000
_cell.length_b   1.000
_cell.length_c   1.000
_cell.angle_alpha   90.00
_cell.angle_beta   90.00
_cell.angle_gamma   90.00
#
_symmetry.space_group_name_H-M   'P 1'
#
loop_
_entity.id
_entity.type
_entity.pdbx_description
1 polymer ?
#
loop_
_entity_poly.entity_id
_entity_poly.type
_entity_poly.pdbx_seq_one_letter_code
_entity_poly.pdbx_strand_id
1 'polypeptide(L)'
;MSYCEFSKTNKLHQHYHDDEYGFPVSDDNLLLERLALEINQAGLSWDLMLKKREGFNKAFGNFDIEKVARFSKRDIERLLKDEGIVRNRLKIEAVINNAKVIKEIQKAHTSFANWLVVQSIGLENEKEWVKFFKKQGFKFVGGEIMKEFLQSIGYLPAPHDKNCPVLKEIFKAKVLAVVKSIPKGQTMTYGEVAKAAGSPQAARAVGALMKQNKDKRVPCHRVVARSGLGGYNGLRGKSKKSLLIKEGVSLS
;
A
#
# COMPACT_ATOMS: atom_id res chain seq x y z
N MET A 1 -4.86 18.23 19.40
CA MET A 1 -5.43 18.24 18.04
C MET A 1 -5.04 16.93 17.38
N SER A 2 -6.00 16.16 16.87
CA SER A 2 -5.70 14.93 16.12
C SER A 2 -5.10 15.26 14.75
N TYR A 3 -4.51 14.27 14.07
CA TYR A 3 -4.05 14.49 12.70
C TYR A 3 -5.22 14.81 11.74
N CYS A 4 -6.40 14.21 11.95
CA CYS A 4 -7.61 14.49 11.16
C CYS A 4 -8.13 15.92 11.35
N GLU A 5 -7.93 16.53 12.53
CA GLU A 5 -8.26 17.93 12.77
C GLU A 5 -7.23 18.85 12.12
N PHE A 6 -5.94 18.54 12.29
CA PHE A 6 -4.85 19.32 11.72
C PHE A 6 -4.90 19.34 10.19
N SER A 7 -5.17 18.20 9.55
CA SER A 7 -5.19 18.08 8.09
C SER A 7 -6.17 19.05 7.43
N LYS A 8 -7.31 19.34 8.07
CA LYS A 8 -8.32 20.30 7.58
C LYS A 8 -7.82 21.74 7.49
N THR A 9 -6.76 22.08 8.22
CA THR A 9 -6.19 23.44 8.26
C THR A 9 -5.12 23.67 7.19
N ASN A 10 -4.65 22.61 6.51
CA ASN A 10 -3.54 22.70 5.56
C ASN A 10 -3.82 21.78 4.36
N LYS A 11 -3.98 22.36 3.17
CA LYS A 11 -4.31 21.65 1.92
C LYS A 11 -3.35 20.49 1.59
N LEU A 12 -2.06 20.65 1.88
CA LEU A 12 -1.05 19.61 1.61
C LEU A 12 -1.28 18.39 2.52
N HIS A 13 -1.56 18.64 3.81
CA HIS A 13 -1.90 17.59 4.75
C HIS A 13 -3.28 17.00 4.51
N GLN A 14 -4.24 17.81 4.05
CA GLN A 14 -5.56 17.36 3.67
C GLN A 14 -5.48 16.33 2.55
N HIS A 15 -4.78 16.63 1.46
CA HIS A 15 -4.61 15.67 0.36
C HIS A 15 -3.94 14.37 0.82
N TYR A 16 -2.83 14.48 1.57
CA TYR A 16 -2.17 13.29 2.11
C TYR A 16 -3.11 12.47 3.01
N HIS A 17 -3.89 13.12 3.86
CA HIS A 17 -4.85 12.47 4.75
C HIS A 17 -6.00 11.80 3.98
N ASP A 18 -6.59 12.51 3.01
CA ASP A 18 -7.82 12.11 2.32
C ASP A 18 -7.58 11.03 1.26
N ASP A 19 -6.39 11.00 0.66
CA ASP A 19 -6.11 10.17 -0.53
C ASP A 19 -4.96 9.16 -0.36
N GLU A 20 -4.11 9.31 0.67
CA GLU A 20 -2.88 8.51 0.78
C GLU A 20 -2.72 7.80 2.14
N TYR A 21 -2.95 8.47 3.27
CA TYR A 21 -2.59 7.97 4.59
C TYR A 21 -3.54 6.85 5.06
N GLY A 22 -3.05 5.61 5.01
CA GLY A 22 -3.81 4.41 5.35
C GLY A 22 -4.38 3.69 4.12
N PHE A 23 -4.21 4.26 2.92
CA PHE A 23 -4.64 3.64 1.68
C PHE A 23 -3.63 2.57 1.22
N PRO A 24 -4.08 1.44 0.64
CA PRO A 24 -3.19 0.43 0.10
C PRO A 24 -2.44 0.98 -1.12
N VAL A 25 -1.13 0.71 -1.17
CA VAL A 25 -0.27 1.08 -2.30
C VAL A 25 0.15 -0.19 -3.05
N SER A 26 -0.03 -0.17 -4.37
CA SER A 26 0.32 -1.30 -5.26
C SER A 26 1.42 -1.00 -6.27
N ASP A 27 1.87 0.26 -6.33
CA ASP A 27 2.99 0.68 -7.17
C ASP A 27 4.29 0.56 -6.37
N ASP A 28 5.23 -0.23 -6.87
CA ASP A 28 6.49 -0.52 -6.16
C ASP A 28 7.38 0.74 -6.02
N ASN A 29 7.37 1.65 -7.00
CA ASN A 29 8.15 2.88 -6.93
C ASN A 29 7.57 3.82 -5.87
N LEU A 30 6.24 3.93 -5.79
CA LEU A 30 5.55 4.69 -4.74
C LEU A 30 5.78 4.06 -3.35
N LEU A 31 5.90 2.73 -3.24
CA LEU A 31 6.28 2.07 -2.00
C LEU A 31 7.71 2.42 -1.57
N LEU A 32 8.67 2.44 -2.52
CA LEU A 32 10.04 2.89 -2.24
C LEU A 32 10.06 4.38 -1.83
N GLU A 33 9.32 5.23 -2.54
CA GLU A 33 9.14 6.65 -2.21
C GLU A 33 8.64 6.80 -0.77
N ARG A 34 7.54 6.12 -0.41
CA ARG A 34 6.96 6.22 0.92
C ARG A 34 7.98 5.83 1.99
N LEU A 35 8.63 4.68 1.83
CA LEU A 35 9.67 4.22 2.77
C LEU A 35 10.81 5.24 2.87
N ALA A 36 11.24 5.84 1.76
CA ALA A 36 12.27 6.86 1.76
C ALA A 36 11.84 8.13 2.52
N LEU A 37 10.58 8.56 2.38
CA LEU A 37 10.05 9.71 3.13
C LEU A 37 10.03 9.42 4.65
N GLU A 38 9.58 8.24 5.07
CA GLU A 38 9.57 7.85 6.49
C GLU A 38 11.00 7.75 7.08
N ILE A 39 11.95 7.19 6.33
CA ILE A 39 13.38 7.17 6.72
C ILE A 39 13.88 8.59 6.95
N ASN A 40 13.46 9.53 6.09
CA ASN A 40 13.94 10.90 6.13
C ASN A 40 13.22 11.76 7.17
N GLN A 41 11.98 11.42 7.56
CA GLN A 41 11.23 12.08 8.62
C GLN A 41 11.92 11.98 9.99
N ALA A 42 12.71 10.93 10.27
CA ALA A 42 13.36 10.77 11.57
C ALA A 42 14.15 12.05 12.00
N GLY A 43 13.66 12.73 13.04
CA GLY A 43 14.19 14.00 13.55
C GLY A 43 13.60 15.28 12.93
N LEU A 44 12.56 15.17 12.09
CA LEU A 44 11.91 16.26 11.35
C LEU A 44 10.38 16.13 11.39
N SER A 45 9.67 17.19 11.01
CA SER A 45 8.21 17.14 10.89
C SER A 45 7.77 16.47 9.58
N TRP A 46 6.60 15.82 9.60
CA TRP A 46 5.99 15.30 8.38
C TRP A 46 5.61 16.41 7.39
N ASP A 47 5.22 17.60 7.87
CA ASP A 47 4.99 18.79 7.03
C ASP A 47 6.22 19.14 6.18
N LEU A 48 7.42 19.10 6.77
CA LEU A 48 8.65 19.33 6.03
C LEU A 48 8.88 18.25 4.97
N MET A 49 8.58 16.99 5.30
CA MET A 49 8.71 15.89 4.35
C MET A 49 7.75 16.02 3.17
N LEU A 50 6.48 16.37 3.42
CA LEU A 50 5.52 16.63 2.35
C LEU A 50 5.94 17.81 1.47
N LYS A 51 6.45 18.91 2.07
CA LYS A 51 6.97 20.06 1.31
C LYS A 51 8.19 19.71 0.45
N LYS A 52 9.05 18.79 0.92
CA LYS A 52 10.24 18.32 0.19
C LYS A 52 9.95 17.18 -0.79
N ARG A 53 8.75 16.61 -0.78
CA ARG A 53 8.41 15.40 -1.54
C ARG A 53 8.70 15.53 -3.04
N GLU A 54 8.39 16.68 -3.65
CA GLU A 54 8.71 16.91 -5.07
C GLU A 54 10.22 16.95 -5.32
N GLY A 55 10.99 17.56 -4.41
CA GLY A 55 12.45 17.55 -4.43
C GLY A 55 13.00 16.12 -4.34
N PHE A 56 12.47 15.30 -3.43
CA PHE A 56 12.82 13.88 -3.34
C PHE A 56 12.51 13.11 -4.62
N ASN A 57 11.32 13.29 -5.19
CA ASN A 57 10.97 12.64 -6.46
C ASN A 57 11.95 13.01 -7.58
N LYS A 58 12.24 14.30 -7.77
CA LYS A 58 13.21 14.75 -8.78
C LYS A 58 14.61 14.16 -8.52
N ALA A 59 15.10 14.25 -7.28
CA ALA A 59 16.43 13.84 -6.89
C ALA A 59 16.68 12.33 -7.10
N PHE A 60 15.66 11.51 -6.80
CA PHE A 60 15.68 10.04 -6.91
C PHE A 60 15.05 9.51 -8.20
N GLY A 61 14.78 10.36 -9.21
CA GLY A 61 14.27 9.91 -10.51
C GLY A 61 12.88 9.26 -10.44
N ASN A 62 11.96 9.89 -9.69
CA ASN A 62 10.62 9.41 -9.36
C ASN A 62 10.61 8.05 -8.66
N PHE A 63 11.68 7.77 -7.90
CA PHE A 63 11.87 6.50 -7.19
C PHE A 63 11.75 5.26 -8.07
N ASP A 64 12.09 5.39 -9.36
CA ASP A 64 12.25 4.24 -10.26
C ASP A 64 13.28 3.29 -9.66
N ILE A 65 12.82 2.14 -9.16
CA ILE A 65 13.64 1.18 -8.41
C ILE A 65 14.85 0.73 -9.25
N GLU A 66 14.67 0.51 -10.55
CA GLU A 66 15.73 0.10 -11.45
C GLU A 66 16.82 1.15 -11.59
N LYS A 67 16.43 2.44 -11.63
CA LYS A 67 17.38 3.56 -11.65
C LYS A 67 18.05 3.74 -10.29
N VAL A 68 17.28 3.83 -9.21
CA VAL A 68 17.80 4.10 -7.86
C VAL A 68 18.74 2.99 -7.39
N ALA A 69 18.44 1.72 -7.69
CA ALA A 69 19.30 0.60 -7.34
C ALA A 69 20.69 0.67 -8.01
N ARG A 70 20.84 1.43 -9.11
CA ARG A 70 22.10 1.64 -9.84
C ARG A 70 22.85 2.91 -9.44
N PHE A 71 22.31 3.72 -8.53
CA PHE A 71 22.98 4.93 -8.07
C PHE A 71 24.37 4.60 -7.50
N SER A 72 25.34 5.40 -7.95
CA SER A 72 26.75 5.25 -7.66
C SER A 72 27.22 6.20 -6.56
N LYS A 73 28.51 6.15 -6.20
CA LYS A 73 29.12 7.17 -5.33
C LYS A 73 28.92 8.59 -5.89
N ARG A 74 29.00 8.77 -7.20
CA ARG A 74 28.77 10.07 -7.86
C ARG A 74 27.35 10.58 -7.62
N ASP A 75 26.36 9.69 -7.62
CA ASP A 75 24.97 10.05 -7.32
C ASP A 75 24.80 10.45 -5.86
N ILE A 76 25.44 9.75 -4.93
CA ILE A 76 25.43 10.13 -3.51
C ILE A 76 26.00 11.54 -3.32
N GLU A 77 27.16 11.85 -3.92
CA GLU A 77 27.75 13.20 -3.84
C GLU A 77 26.87 14.27 -4.49
N ARG A 78 26.16 13.94 -5.58
CA ARG A 78 25.16 14.83 -6.19
C ARG A 78 24.00 15.09 -5.23
N LEU A 79 23.43 14.04 -4.65
CA LEU A 79 22.29 14.13 -3.73
C LEU A 79 22.64 14.88 -2.44
N LEU A 80 23.87 14.76 -1.94
CA LEU A 80 24.34 15.51 -0.78
C LEU A 80 24.41 17.02 -1.00
N LYS A 81 24.39 17.48 -2.25
CA LYS A 81 24.34 18.90 -2.62
C LYS A 81 22.93 19.40 -2.94
N ASP A 82 21.95 18.50 -3.04
CA ASP A 82 20.58 18.83 -3.43
C ASP A 82 19.79 19.38 -2.23
N GLU A 83 19.42 20.66 -2.30
CA GLU A 83 18.68 21.36 -1.25
C GLU A 83 17.20 20.97 -1.22
N GLY A 84 16.70 20.31 -2.27
CA GLY A 84 15.35 19.77 -2.36
C GLY A 84 15.09 18.64 -1.38
N ILE A 85 16.13 17.96 -0.89
CA ILE A 85 16.02 16.78 -0.01
C ILE A 85 16.61 17.02 1.39
N VAL A 86 16.63 15.96 2.20
CA VAL A 86 17.38 15.91 3.45
C VAL A 86 18.79 15.40 3.14
N ARG A 87 19.80 16.27 3.28
CA ARG A 87 21.20 16.03 2.91
C ARG A 87 21.94 15.18 3.95
N ASN A 88 21.51 13.93 4.13
CA ASN A 88 22.12 12.99 5.07
C ASN A 88 22.63 11.75 4.32
N ARG A 89 23.96 11.52 4.38
CA ARG A 89 24.63 10.44 3.63
C ARG A 89 24.06 9.06 3.97
N LEU A 90 23.89 8.74 5.25
CA LEU A 90 23.41 7.42 5.69
C LEU A 90 21.98 7.16 5.23
N LYS A 91 21.10 8.16 5.27
CA LYS A 91 19.71 8.05 4.80
C LYS A 91 19.65 7.87 3.28
N ILE A 92 20.47 8.61 2.52
CA ILE A 92 20.57 8.46 1.06
C ILE A 92 21.04 7.05 0.69
N GLU A 93 22.12 6.59 1.32
CA GLU A 93 22.66 5.23 1.10
C GLU A 93 21.65 4.14 1.47
N ALA A 94 20.86 4.36 2.53
CA ALA A 94 19.80 3.45 2.93
C ALA A 94 18.70 3.32 1.86
N VAL A 95 18.25 4.43 1.27
CA VAL A 95 17.26 4.41 0.18
C VAL A 95 17.80 3.64 -1.04
N ILE A 96 19.06 3.87 -1.41
CA ILE A 96 19.71 3.15 -2.52
C ILE A 96 19.82 1.65 -2.22
N ASN A 97 20.21 1.28 -0.99
CA ASN A 97 20.23 -0.12 -0.56
C ASN A 97 18.84 -0.74 -0.62
N ASN A 98 17.83 -0.05 -0.11
CA ASN A 98 16.46 -0.58 -0.07
C ASN A 98 15.90 -0.78 -1.48
N ALA A 99 16.23 0.08 -2.44
CA ALA A 99 15.91 -0.14 -3.84
C ALA A 99 16.56 -1.43 -4.39
N LYS A 100 17.82 -1.72 -4.03
CA LYS A 100 18.49 -2.98 -4.42
C LYS A 100 17.79 -4.20 -3.81
N VAL A 101 17.43 -4.15 -2.54
CA VAL A 101 16.69 -5.23 -1.86
C VAL A 101 15.34 -5.46 -2.54
N ILE A 102 14.59 -4.38 -2.83
CA ILE A 102 13.31 -4.47 -3.55
C ILE A 102 13.49 -5.08 -4.93
N LYS A 103 14.53 -4.70 -5.67
CA LYS A 103 14.83 -5.28 -6.99
C LYS A 103 15.08 -6.79 -6.92
N GLU A 104 15.75 -7.29 -5.89
CA GLU A 104 15.90 -8.75 -5.69
C GLU A 104 14.56 -9.42 -5.34
N ILE A 105 13.71 -8.78 -4.52
CA ILE A 105 12.35 -9.27 -4.23
C ILE A 105 11.51 -9.37 -5.51
N GLN A 106 11.60 -8.38 -6.42
CA GLN A 106 10.89 -8.38 -7.68
C GLN A 106 11.24 -9.59 -8.57
N LYS A 107 12.48 -10.10 -8.51
CA LYS A 107 12.87 -11.31 -9.24
C LYS A 107 12.14 -12.57 -8.75
N ALA A 108 11.87 -12.67 -7.44
CA ALA A 108 11.26 -13.84 -6.83
C ALA A 108 9.72 -13.75 -6.76
N HIS A 109 9.17 -12.55 -6.62
CA HIS A 109 7.75 -12.32 -6.31
C HIS A 109 7.02 -11.42 -7.32
N THR A 110 7.66 -11.09 -8.45
CA THR A 110 7.18 -10.16 -9.49
C THR A 110 7.07 -8.70 -9.05
N SER A 111 6.66 -8.43 -7.80
CA SER A 111 6.47 -7.08 -7.24
C SER A 111 6.68 -7.04 -5.73
N PHE A 112 7.15 -5.90 -5.24
CA PHE A 112 7.25 -5.60 -3.81
C PHE A 112 5.89 -5.51 -3.14
N ALA A 113 4.91 -4.86 -3.77
CA ALA A 113 3.54 -4.83 -3.27
C ALA A 113 2.96 -6.23 -3.07
N ASN A 114 3.13 -7.13 -4.07
CA ASN A 114 2.68 -8.52 -3.97
C ASN A 114 3.38 -9.26 -2.82
N TRP A 115 4.68 -9.01 -2.67
CA TRP A 115 5.44 -9.57 -1.56
C TRP A 115 4.88 -9.10 -0.21
N LEU A 116 4.63 -7.80 -0.02
CA LEU A 116 4.03 -7.29 1.23
C LEU A 116 2.70 -7.97 1.56
N VAL A 117 1.83 -8.17 0.57
CA VAL A 117 0.56 -8.87 0.75
C VAL A 117 0.77 -10.29 1.25
N VAL A 118 1.66 -11.06 0.62
CA VAL A 118 1.97 -12.44 1.05
C VAL A 118 2.47 -12.47 2.48
N GLN A 119 3.38 -11.57 2.84
CA GLN A 119 3.96 -11.56 4.20
C GLN A 119 2.96 -11.12 5.26
N SER A 120 2.02 -10.22 4.92
CA SER A 120 0.97 -9.77 5.86
C SER A 120 0.04 -10.87 6.36
N ILE A 121 0.03 -12.04 5.71
CA ILE A 121 -0.73 -13.21 6.16
C ILE A 121 -0.17 -13.76 7.49
N GLY A 122 1.14 -13.60 7.74
CA GLY A 122 1.82 -14.13 8.92
C GLY A 122 2.54 -13.09 9.78
N LEU A 123 2.42 -11.80 9.46
CA LEU A 123 3.03 -10.70 10.22
C LEU A 123 1.93 -9.82 10.79
N GLU A 124 1.67 -9.95 12.09
CA GLU A 124 0.52 -9.35 12.76
C GLU A 124 0.86 -8.02 13.45
N ASN A 125 2.10 -7.84 13.87
CA ASN A 125 2.52 -6.68 14.65
C ASN A 125 3.81 -6.04 14.16
N GLU A 126 4.02 -4.77 14.55
CA GLU A 126 5.17 -3.96 14.15
C GLU A 126 6.52 -4.65 14.42
N LYS A 127 6.67 -5.34 15.56
CA LYS A 127 7.95 -5.98 15.93
C LYS A 127 8.32 -7.09 14.96
N GLU A 128 7.34 -7.87 14.51
CA GLU A 128 7.53 -8.92 13.50
C GLU A 128 7.94 -8.33 12.15
N TRP A 129 7.26 -7.27 11.71
CA TRP A 129 7.61 -6.55 10.48
C TRP A 129 9.03 -5.98 10.53
N VAL A 130 9.42 -5.34 11.63
CA VAL A 130 10.78 -4.80 11.83
C VAL A 130 11.82 -5.91 11.74
N LYS A 131 11.63 -7.02 12.47
CA LYS A 131 12.56 -8.15 12.46
C LYS A 131 12.67 -8.74 11.05
N PHE A 132 11.54 -8.85 10.36
CA PHE A 132 11.46 -9.41 9.03
C PHE A 132 12.16 -8.53 7.99
N PHE A 133 11.88 -7.23 7.93
CA PHE A 133 12.55 -6.31 7.00
C PHE A 133 14.06 -6.25 7.22
N LYS A 134 14.51 -6.23 8.49
CA LYS A 134 15.94 -6.31 8.81
C LYS A 134 16.58 -7.59 8.29
N LYS A 135 15.89 -8.74 8.40
CA LYS A 135 16.37 -10.03 7.89
C LYS A 135 16.53 -10.02 6.37
N GLN A 136 15.69 -9.28 5.63
CA GLN A 136 15.82 -9.12 4.19
C GLN A 136 16.92 -8.13 3.76
N GLY A 137 17.56 -7.45 4.72
CA GLY A 137 18.65 -6.51 4.44
C GLY A 137 18.22 -5.06 4.23
N PHE A 138 16.97 -4.70 4.51
CA PHE A 138 16.55 -3.29 4.52
C PHE A 138 17.32 -2.49 5.58
N LYS A 139 17.57 -1.22 5.30
CA LYS A 139 18.26 -0.25 6.16
C LYS A 139 17.31 0.85 6.62
N PHE A 140 17.58 1.39 7.81
CA PHE A 140 16.74 2.40 8.46
C PHE A 140 15.27 1.97 8.65
N VAL A 141 15.07 0.70 9.00
CA VAL A 141 13.76 0.10 9.28
C VAL A 141 13.60 -0.15 10.79
N GLY A 142 13.78 0.90 11.59
CA GLY A 142 13.51 0.89 13.03
C GLY A 142 12.02 0.88 13.33
N GLY A 143 11.65 0.67 14.61
CA GLY A 143 10.25 0.56 15.05
C GLY A 143 9.36 1.69 14.55
N GLU A 144 9.71 2.94 14.91
CA GLU A 144 8.90 4.10 14.51
C GLU A 144 8.79 4.28 12.99
N ILE A 145 9.89 4.12 12.26
CA ILE A 145 9.88 4.22 10.78
C ILE A 145 8.98 3.14 10.17
N MET A 146 9.08 1.90 10.67
CA MET A 146 8.25 0.81 10.17
C MET A 146 6.78 0.98 10.57
N LYS A 147 6.50 1.50 11.76
CA LYS A 147 5.15 1.81 12.21
C LYS A 147 4.50 2.82 11.27
N GLU A 148 5.13 3.98 11.05
CA GLU A 148 4.58 5.02 10.19
C GLU A 148 4.51 4.57 8.72
N PHE A 149 5.51 3.84 8.22
CA PHE A 149 5.45 3.22 6.91
C PHE A 149 4.24 2.31 6.78
N LEU A 150 4.10 1.29 7.63
CA LEU A 150 3.00 0.32 7.53
C LEU A 150 1.63 0.94 7.78
N GLN A 151 1.52 1.95 8.64
CA GLN A 151 0.30 2.73 8.81
C GLN A 151 -0.03 3.51 7.54
N SER A 152 0.95 4.19 6.94
CA SER A 152 0.74 4.98 5.73
C SER A 152 0.26 4.16 4.53
N ILE A 153 0.74 2.92 4.39
CA ILE A 153 0.36 2.02 3.29
C ILE A 153 -0.74 1.02 3.69
N GLY A 154 -1.35 1.19 4.86
CA GLY A 154 -2.55 0.48 5.27
C GLY A 154 -2.36 -0.96 5.76
N TYR A 155 -1.15 -1.39 6.09
CA TYR A 155 -0.88 -2.69 6.72
C TYR A 155 -1.04 -2.67 8.24
N LEU A 156 -0.86 -1.51 8.87
CA LEU A 156 -1.27 -1.25 10.26
C LEU A 156 -2.43 -0.24 10.29
N PRO A 157 -3.25 -0.22 11.36
CA PRO A 157 -4.27 0.80 11.52
C PRO A 157 -3.64 2.19 11.60
N ALA A 158 -3.92 3.04 10.63
CA ALA A 158 -3.56 4.46 10.68
C ALA A 158 -4.40 5.18 11.76
N PRO A 159 -3.83 6.14 12.52
CA PRO A 159 -4.46 6.82 13.65
C PRO A 159 -5.48 7.89 13.19
N HIS A 160 -6.44 7.49 12.36
CA HIS A 160 -7.61 8.32 12.03
C HIS A 160 -8.57 8.36 13.23
N ASP A 161 -9.21 9.51 13.44
CA ASP A 161 -10.28 9.64 14.44
C ASP A 161 -11.40 8.64 14.14
N LYS A 162 -12.05 8.11 15.18
CA LYS A 162 -13.10 7.07 15.05
C LYS A 162 -14.22 7.45 14.08
N ASN A 163 -14.52 8.74 13.96
CA ASN A 163 -15.57 9.29 13.11
C ASN A 163 -15.03 9.95 11.82
N CYS A 164 -13.75 9.75 11.49
CA CYS A 164 -13.16 10.30 10.28
C CYS A 164 -13.88 9.74 9.03
N PRO A 165 -14.40 10.59 8.13
CA PRO A 165 -15.12 10.12 6.95
C PRO A 165 -14.23 9.31 5.99
N VAL A 166 -12.92 9.58 5.98
CA VAL A 166 -11.92 8.91 5.13
C VAL A 166 -11.78 7.43 5.46
N LEU A 167 -12.12 6.99 6.68
CA LEU A 167 -12.11 5.57 7.06
C LEU A 167 -12.96 4.70 6.11
N LYS A 168 -14.07 5.24 5.59
CA LYS A 168 -14.92 4.55 4.61
C LYS A 168 -14.21 4.36 3.26
N GLU A 169 -13.49 5.38 2.80
CA GLU A 169 -12.74 5.32 1.55
C GLU A 169 -11.51 4.43 1.68
N ILE A 170 -10.80 4.45 2.81
CA ILE A 170 -9.71 3.51 3.12
C ILE A 170 -10.23 2.07 3.10
N PHE A 171 -11.34 1.79 3.81
CA PHE A 171 -11.94 0.46 3.82
C PHE A 171 -12.28 -0.01 2.40
N LYS A 172 -12.94 0.83 1.61
CA LYS A 172 -13.26 0.55 0.21
C LYS A 172 -12.00 0.29 -0.62
N ALA A 173 -10.96 1.10 -0.49
CA ALA A 173 -9.70 0.91 -1.21
C ALA A 173 -9.04 -0.43 -0.85
N LYS A 174 -8.97 -0.79 0.44
CA LYS A 174 -8.44 -2.08 0.90
C LYS A 174 -9.23 -3.26 0.34
N VAL A 175 -10.56 -3.20 0.39
CA VAL A 175 -11.42 -4.23 -0.21
C VAL A 175 -11.15 -4.37 -1.71
N LEU A 176 -11.11 -3.27 -2.45
CA LEU A 176 -10.87 -3.33 -3.90
C LEU A 176 -9.46 -3.84 -4.24
N ALA A 177 -8.45 -3.53 -3.42
CA ALA A 177 -7.08 -4.05 -3.58
C ALA A 177 -7.06 -5.58 -3.41
N VAL A 178 -7.69 -6.11 -2.35
CA VAL A 178 -7.84 -7.56 -2.14
C VAL A 178 -8.58 -8.21 -3.31
N VAL A 179 -9.68 -7.63 -3.78
CA VAL A 179 -10.45 -8.22 -4.88
C VAL A 179 -9.64 -8.26 -6.18
N LYS A 180 -8.80 -7.25 -6.44
CA LYS A 180 -7.90 -7.24 -7.60
C LYS A 180 -6.82 -8.32 -7.52
N SER A 181 -6.40 -8.75 -6.33
CA SER A 181 -5.37 -9.77 -6.16
C SER A 181 -5.88 -11.20 -6.31
N ILE A 182 -7.21 -11.43 -6.30
CA ILE A 182 -7.79 -12.78 -6.47
C ILE A 182 -7.44 -13.31 -7.87
N PRO A 183 -6.69 -14.42 -8.01
CA PRO A 183 -6.30 -14.96 -9.31
C PRO A 183 -7.49 -15.41 -10.17
N LYS A 184 -7.30 -15.47 -11.48
CA LYS A 184 -8.27 -16.08 -12.40
C LYS A 184 -8.48 -17.56 -12.02
N GLY A 185 -9.73 -18.00 -11.98
CA GLY A 185 -10.07 -19.38 -11.61
C GLY A 185 -10.13 -19.62 -10.10
N GLN A 186 -9.93 -18.59 -9.28
CA GLN A 186 -10.10 -18.64 -7.83
C GLN A 186 -11.23 -17.73 -7.36
N THR A 187 -11.76 -18.03 -6.19
CA THR A 187 -12.80 -17.24 -5.53
C THR A 187 -12.48 -17.02 -4.07
N MET A 188 -12.96 -15.90 -3.52
CA MET A 188 -13.01 -15.66 -2.08
C MET A 188 -14.44 -15.35 -1.68
N THR A 189 -14.84 -15.72 -0.47
CA THR A 189 -16.10 -15.30 0.12
C THR A 189 -16.04 -13.83 0.57
N TYR A 190 -17.21 -13.19 0.74
CA TYR A 190 -17.27 -11.86 1.33
C TYR A 190 -16.56 -11.76 2.70
N GLY A 191 -16.62 -12.82 3.51
CA GLY A 191 -15.95 -12.87 4.81
C GLY A 191 -14.43 -12.97 4.69
N GLU A 192 -13.93 -13.79 3.75
CA GLU A 192 -12.49 -13.89 3.49
C GLU A 192 -11.92 -12.57 2.95
N VAL A 193 -12.63 -11.91 2.03
CA VAL A 193 -12.23 -10.58 1.54
C VAL A 193 -12.24 -9.56 2.68
N ALA A 194 -13.25 -9.58 3.55
CA ALA A 194 -13.34 -8.68 4.70
C ALA A 194 -12.17 -8.91 5.68
N LYS A 195 -11.84 -10.17 5.97
CA LYS A 195 -10.68 -10.54 6.80
C LYS A 195 -9.37 -10.06 6.19
N ALA A 196 -9.15 -10.33 4.90
CA ALA A 196 -7.95 -9.91 4.19
C ALA A 196 -7.81 -8.38 4.06
N ALA A 197 -8.93 -7.64 4.04
CA ALA A 197 -8.93 -6.18 4.07
C ALA A 197 -8.73 -5.59 5.48
N GLY A 198 -8.51 -6.42 6.51
CA GLY A 198 -8.33 -5.99 7.90
C GLY A 198 -9.63 -5.64 8.62
N SER A 199 -10.78 -6.11 8.14
CA SER A 199 -12.11 -5.86 8.73
C SER A 199 -12.96 -7.13 8.78
N PRO A 200 -12.59 -8.16 9.58
CA PRO A 200 -13.18 -9.50 9.51
C PRO A 200 -14.71 -9.57 9.66
N GLN A 201 -15.31 -8.60 10.36
CA GLN A 201 -16.75 -8.54 10.61
C GLN A 201 -17.53 -7.79 9.51
N ALA A 202 -16.86 -7.31 8.46
CA ALA A 202 -17.44 -6.41 7.46
C ALA A 202 -17.98 -7.10 6.19
N ALA A 203 -18.30 -8.40 6.24
CA ALA A 203 -18.75 -9.17 5.07
C ALA A 203 -19.95 -8.53 4.33
N ARG A 204 -20.92 -7.98 5.06
CA ARG A 204 -22.08 -7.27 4.47
C ARG A 204 -21.65 -6.01 3.71
N ALA A 205 -20.72 -5.24 4.26
CA ALA A 205 -20.20 -4.03 3.62
C ALA A 205 -19.41 -4.37 2.34
N VAL A 206 -18.62 -5.45 2.35
CA VAL A 206 -17.98 -5.97 1.13
C VAL A 206 -19.02 -6.33 0.07
N GLY A 207 -20.10 -7.03 0.45
CA GLY A 207 -21.19 -7.37 -0.47
C GLY A 207 -21.85 -6.13 -1.09
N ALA A 208 -22.11 -5.09 -0.31
CA ALA A 208 -22.62 -3.81 -0.80
C ALA A 208 -21.65 -3.14 -1.79
N LEU A 209 -20.35 -3.12 -1.48
CA LEU A 209 -19.31 -2.60 -2.38
C LEU A 209 -19.26 -3.38 -3.70
N MET A 210 -19.35 -4.72 -3.68
CA MET A 210 -19.36 -5.54 -4.91
C MET A 210 -20.60 -5.26 -5.77
N LYS A 211 -21.73 -4.92 -5.16
CA LYS A 211 -22.97 -4.54 -5.86
C LYS A 211 -22.91 -3.12 -6.45
N GLN A 212 -22.17 -2.21 -5.83
CA GLN A 212 -22.12 -0.80 -6.24
C GLN A 212 -20.93 -0.48 -7.15
N ASN A 213 -19.84 -1.24 -7.07
CA ASN A 213 -18.64 -0.97 -7.84
C ASN A 213 -18.94 -0.97 -9.35
N LYS A 214 -18.39 0.02 -10.05
CA LYS A 214 -18.50 0.18 -11.51
C LYS A 214 -17.16 0.05 -12.23
N ASP A 215 -16.06 -0.08 -11.50
CA ASP A 215 -14.72 -0.25 -12.09
C ASP A 215 -14.59 -1.65 -12.71
N LYS A 216 -14.57 -1.70 -14.05
CA LYS A 216 -14.45 -2.94 -14.86
C LYS A 216 -13.10 -3.65 -14.72
N ARG A 217 -12.11 -3.01 -14.09
CA ARG A 217 -10.79 -3.59 -13.80
C ARG A 217 -10.82 -4.45 -12.53
N VAL A 218 -11.83 -4.25 -11.66
CA VAL A 218 -11.99 -5.02 -10.43
C VAL A 218 -12.81 -6.28 -10.74
N PRO A 219 -12.29 -7.50 -10.52
CA PRO A 219 -12.98 -8.75 -10.83
C PRO A 219 -14.00 -9.11 -9.73
N CYS A 220 -14.99 -8.26 -9.49
CA CYS A 220 -16.01 -8.46 -8.44
C CYS A 220 -16.78 -9.78 -8.57
N HIS A 221 -16.77 -10.41 -9.75
CA HIS A 221 -17.39 -11.72 -9.96
C HIS A 221 -16.68 -12.86 -9.19
N ARG A 222 -15.39 -12.68 -8.84
CA ARG A 222 -14.60 -13.64 -8.05
C ARG A 222 -14.92 -13.64 -6.55
N VAL A 223 -15.71 -12.68 -6.07
CA VAL A 223 -16.12 -12.62 -4.66
C VAL A 223 -17.50 -13.25 -4.50
N VAL A 224 -17.64 -14.36 -3.79
CA VAL A 224 -18.88 -15.14 -3.69
C VAL A 224 -19.50 -15.11 -2.28
N ALA A 225 -20.76 -15.56 -2.15
CA ALA A 225 -21.33 -15.82 -0.83
C ALA A 225 -20.88 -17.21 -0.33
N ARG A 226 -20.93 -17.45 0.98
CA ARG A 226 -20.61 -18.78 1.54
C ARG A 226 -21.61 -19.86 1.08
N SER A 227 -22.86 -19.47 0.82
CA SER A 227 -23.96 -20.34 0.43
C SER A 227 -24.38 -20.18 -1.04
N GLY A 228 -23.53 -19.60 -1.89
CA GLY A 228 -23.83 -19.44 -3.31
C GLY A 228 -23.11 -18.26 -3.96
N LEU A 229 -23.63 -17.76 -5.09
CA LEU A 229 -22.94 -16.74 -5.88
C LEU A 229 -22.94 -15.35 -5.21
N GLY A 230 -24.01 -14.98 -4.50
CA GLY A 230 -24.18 -13.64 -3.93
C GLY A 230 -24.39 -12.52 -4.98
N GLY A 231 -24.54 -11.28 -4.50
CA GLY A 231 -24.80 -10.11 -5.35
C GLY A 231 -23.60 -9.70 -6.23
N TYR A 232 -23.91 -9.20 -7.43
CA TYR A 232 -22.96 -8.67 -8.42
C TYR A 232 -23.68 -7.66 -9.31
N ASN A 233 -23.01 -6.54 -9.65
CA ASN A 233 -23.60 -5.46 -10.45
C ASN A 233 -23.71 -5.75 -11.97
N GLY A 234 -23.49 -7.00 -12.41
CA GLY A 234 -23.61 -7.36 -13.83
C GLY A 234 -22.60 -6.66 -14.76
N LEU A 235 -21.47 -6.14 -14.24
CA LEU A 235 -20.50 -5.38 -15.05
C LEU A 235 -20.09 -6.21 -16.29
N ARG A 236 -20.31 -5.64 -17.48
CA ARG A 236 -20.15 -6.29 -18.81
C ARG A 236 -21.36 -7.10 -19.33
N GLY A 237 -22.54 -6.97 -18.73
CA GLY A 237 -23.77 -7.62 -19.21
C GLY A 237 -23.76 -9.14 -19.09
N LYS A 238 -22.87 -9.70 -18.28
CA LYS A 238 -22.69 -11.15 -18.10
C LYS A 238 -23.02 -11.55 -16.67
N SER A 239 -23.63 -12.72 -16.51
CA SER A 239 -23.91 -13.27 -15.19
C SER A 239 -22.59 -13.63 -14.49
N LYS A 240 -22.57 -13.48 -13.16
CA LYS A 240 -21.43 -13.89 -12.32
C LYS A 240 -21.01 -15.32 -12.58
N LYS A 241 -21.98 -16.23 -12.71
CA LYS A 241 -21.81 -17.65 -13.06
C LYS A 241 -21.04 -17.81 -14.37
N SER A 242 -21.44 -17.11 -15.43
CA SER A 242 -20.80 -17.21 -16.74
C SER A 242 -19.33 -16.75 -16.75
N LEU A 243 -19.02 -15.70 -15.98
CA LEU A 243 -17.66 -15.19 -15.85
C LEU A 243 -16.77 -16.20 -15.09
N LEU A 244 -17.28 -16.76 -14.00
CA LEU A 244 -16.57 -17.78 -13.22
C LEU A 244 -16.31 -19.06 -14.03
N ILE A 245 -17.30 -19.57 -14.76
CA ILE A 245 -17.14 -20.73 -15.65
C ILE A 245 -16.08 -20.44 -16.73
N LYS A 246 -16.11 -19.25 -17.35
CA LYS A 246 -15.09 -18.84 -18.34
C LYS A 246 -13.68 -18.75 -17.73
N GLU A 247 -13.60 -18.56 -16.43
CA GLU A 247 -12.33 -18.57 -15.69
C GLU A 247 -11.91 -19.96 -15.21
N GLY A 248 -12.71 -21.00 -15.46
CA GLY A 248 -12.42 -22.38 -15.07
C GLY A 248 -12.88 -22.76 -13.66
N VAL A 249 -13.75 -21.94 -13.04
CA VAL A 249 -14.31 -22.27 -11.71
C VAL A 249 -15.47 -23.26 -11.86
N SER A 250 -15.33 -24.42 -11.24
CA SER A 250 -16.41 -25.39 -11.09
C SER A 250 -17.43 -24.87 -10.08
N LEU A 251 -18.66 -24.66 -10.53
CA LEU A 251 -19.77 -24.25 -9.67
C LEU A 251 -20.72 -25.45 -9.54
N SER A 252 -20.88 -25.95 -8.32
CA SER A 252 -21.92 -26.92 -7.95
C SER A 252 -23.31 -26.31 -8.09
#